data_AF-A0A8X7CR98-F1
#
_entry.id   AF-A0A8X7CR98-F1
#
_cell.length_a   1.000
_cell.length_b   1.000
_cell.length_c   1.000
_cell.angle_alpha   90.00
_cell.angle_beta   90.00
_cell.angle_gamma   90.00
#
_symmetry.space_group_name_H-M   'P 1'
#
loop_
_entity.id
_entity.type
_entity.pdbx_description
1 polymer ?
#
loop_
_entity_poly.entity_id
_entity_poly.type
_entity_poly.pdbx_seq_one_letter_code
_entity_poly.pdbx_strand_id
1 'polypeptide(L)' 'PHEVIRRTDKVFTILINGRKKAVSIDRVKPAYVWDDTDDIPLTGISKQQTNETDPHS' A
#
# COMPACT_ATOMS: atom_id res chain seq x y z
N PRO A 1 -12.79 9.67 -7.64
CA PRO A 1 -12.97 8.28 -7.14
C PRO A 1 -14.06 7.56 -7.95
N HIS A 2 -13.92 6.27 -8.22
CA HIS A 2 -14.95 5.48 -8.91
C HIS A 2 -15.49 4.39 -8.00
N GLU A 3 -16.80 4.21 -8.02
CA GLU A 3 -17.46 3.15 -7.26
C GLU A 3 -17.20 1.80 -7.90
N VAL A 4 -16.84 0.81 -7.08
CA VAL A 4 -16.64 -0.57 -7.52
C VAL A 4 -17.92 -1.36 -7.24
N ILE A 5 -18.58 -1.81 -8.31
CA ILE A 5 -19.83 -2.57 -8.24
C ILE A 5 -19.54 -4.07 -8.06
N ARG A 6 -18.43 -4.57 -8.62
CA ARG A 6 -18.02 -5.98 -8.51
C ARG A 6 -16.51 -6.10 -8.47
N ARG A 7 -16.01 -6.98 -7.60
CA ARG A 7 -14.59 -7.35 -7.49
C ARG A 7 -14.40 -8.82 -7.83
N THR A 8 -13.36 -9.11 -8.60
CA THR A 8 -12.82 -10.45 -8.88
C THR A 8 -11.29 -10.30 -8.86
N ASP A 9 -10.55 -11.40 -8.77
CA ASP A 9 -9.10 -11.39 -8.57
C ASP A 9 -8.32 -10.50 -9.56
N LYS A 10 -8.73 -10.48 -10.83
CA LYS A 10 -8.01 -9.76 -11.89
C LYS A 10 -8.78 -8.59 -12.49
N VAL A 11 -10.08 -8.49 -12.19
CA VAL A 11 -10.99 -7.57 -12.89
C VAL A 11 -11.96 -6.92 -11.90
N PHE A 12 -12.04 -5.60 -11.97
CA PHE A 12 -12.99 -4.77 -11.27
C PHE A 12 -14.06 -4.30 -12.25
N THR A 13 -15.34 -4.34 -11.84
CA THR A 13 -16.41 -3.65 -12.54
C THR A 13 -16.71 -2.35 -11.80
N ILE A 14 -16.42 -1.21 -12.43
CA ILE A 14 -16.59 0.12 -11.86
C ILE A 14 -17.71 0.90 -12.55
N LEU A 15 -18.35 1.80 -11.82
CA LEU A 15 -19.32 2.75 -12.37
C LEU A 15 -18.61 4.03 -12.81
N ILE A 16 -18.60 4.30 -14.11
CA ILE A 16 -18.09 5.55 -14.69
C ILE A 16 -19.23 6.22 -15.43
N ASN A 17 -19.62 7.43 -14.99
CA ASN A 17 -20.68 8.22 -15.61
C ASN A 17 -21.99 7.43 -15.81
N GLY A 18 -22.37 6.65 -14.79
CA GLY A 18 -23.57 5.78 -14.84
C GLY A 18 -23.44 4.51 -15.68
N ARG A 19 -22.27 4.25 -16.27
CA ARG A 19 -22.02 3.04 -17.08
C ARG A 19 -21.09 2.07 -16.36
N LYS A 20 -21.42 0.78 -16.44
CA LYS A 20 -20.58 -0.29 -15.90
C LYS A 20 -19.41 -0.55 -16.84
N LYS A 21 -18.19 -0.51 -16.31
CA LYS A 21 -16.96 -0.78 -17.07
C LYS A 21 -16.11 -1.82 -16.35
N ALA A 22 -15.69 -2.86 -17.07
CA ALA A 22 -14.73 -3.83 -16.58
C ALA A 22 -13.30 -3.34 -16.85
N VAL A 23 -12.46 -3.31 -15.82
CA VAL A 23 -11.05 -2.90 -15.89
C VAL A 23 -10.18 -3.91 -15.14
N SER A 24 -8.95 -4.15 -15.60
CA SER A 24 -8.00 -4.98 -14.87
C SER A 24 -7.51 -4.26 -13.61
N ILE A 25 -7.06 -5.05 -12.62
CA ILE A 25 -6.48 -4.51 -11.38
C ILE A 25 -5.34 -3.51 -11.64
N ASP A 26 -4.52 -3.76 -12.67
CA ASP A 26 -3.37 -2.92 -13.03
C ASP A 26 -3.75 -1.50 -13.44
N ARG A 27 -5.02 -1.28 -13.82
CA ARG A 27 -5.54 0.01 -14.30
C ARG A 27 -6.38 0.73 -13.24
N VAL A 28 -6.39 0.24 -12.00
CA VAL A 28 -7.13 0.83 -10.88
C VAL A 28 -6.15 1.44 -9.90
N LYS A 29 -6.36 2.71 -9.55
CA LYS A 29 -5.67 3.37 -8.44
C LYS A 29 -6.63 3.43 -7.23
N PRO A 30 -6.20 3.08 -6.01
CA PRO A 30 -7.02 3.28 -4.82
C PRO A 30 -7.33 4.77 -4.63
N ALA A 31 -8.58 5.08 -4.27
CA ALA A 31 -9.03 6.44 -4.03
C ALA A 31 -8.48 7.04 -2.72
N TYR A 32 -8.11 6.16 -1.80
CA TYR A 32 -7.47 6.47 -0.54
C TYR A 32 -6.58 5.29 -0.20
N VAL A 33 -5.33 5.58 0.15
CA VAL A 33 -4.45 4.65 0.84
C VAL A 33 -4.66 4.99 2.31
N TRP A 34 -5.35 4.12 3.05
CA TRP A 34 -5.29 4.20 4.50
C TRP A 34 -3.87 3.78 4.82
N ASP A 35 -3.04 4.76 5.17
CA ASP A 35 -1.73 4.49 5.74
C ASP A 35 -2.01 3.75 7.05
N ASP A 36 -1.72 2.45 7.11
CA ASP A 36 -1.74 1.65 8.35
C ASP A 36 -0.62 2.11 9.33
N THR A 37 -0.10 3.33 9.18
CA THR A 37 0.99 3.89 9.99
C THR A 37 0.54 4.60 11.26
N ASP A 38 -0.74 4.55 11.61
CA ASP A 38 -1.20 5.06 12.91
C ASP A 38 -0.98 4.08 14.06
N ASP A 39 -0.52 2.84 13.81
CA ASP A 39 -0.19 1.87 14.88
C ASP A 39 1.06 1.00 14.58
N ILE A 40 2.13 1.59 14.02
CA ILE A 40 3.46 0.98 14.14
C ILE A 40 4.15 1.61 15.36
N PRO A 41 4.19 0.97 16.54
CA PRO A 41 5.15 1.38 17.54
C PRO A 41 6.54 1.25 16.89
N LEU A 42 7.22 2.38 16.81
CA LEU A 42 8.60 2.52 16.32
C LEU A 42 9.56 1.74 17.24
N THR A 43 9.51 0.41 17.22
CA THR A 43 10.44 -0.48 17.90
C THR A 43 10.88 -1.56 16.94
N GLY A 44 11.78 -1.18 16.04
CA GLY A 44 12.35 -2.12 15.08
C GLY A 44 13.27 -1.48 14.06
N ILE A 45 13.99 -0.40 14.40
CA ILE A 45 15.10 0.05 13.56
C ILE A 45 16.23 -0.97 13.73
N SER A 46 16.36 -1.86 12.74
CA SER A 46 17.57 -2.61 12.48
C SER A 46 18.70 -1.60 12.21
N LYS A 47 19.69 -1.54 13.11
CA LYS A 47 21.02 -1.04 12.77
C LYS A 47 21.97 -2.24 12.70
N GLN A 48 22.06 -2.84 11.52
CA GLN A 48 23.32 -3.44 11.09
C GLN A 48 24.30 -2.28 10.84
N GLN A 49 25.27 -2.07 11.74
CA GLN A 49 26.62 -1.57 11.45
C GLN A 49 27.47 -1.61 12.73
N THR A 50 28.01 -2.78 13.08
CA THR A 50 29.12 -2.89 14.05
C THR A 50 30.41 -2.56 13.32
N ASN A 51 30.76 -1.29 13.31
CA ASN A 51 32.08 -0.85 12.89
C ASN A 51 32.78 -0.22 14.09
N GLU A 52 33.96 -0.77 14.38
CA GLU A 52 35.11 -0.12 15.04
C GLU A 52 35.12 -0.08 16.58
N THR A 53 35.78 -1.09 17.16
CA THR A 53 36.43 -1.00 18.47
C THR A 53 37.89 -0.63 18.24
N ASP A 54 38.29 0.57 18.67
CA ASP A 54 39.70 0.94 18.88
C ASP A 54 39.78 1.91 20.09
N PRO A 55 40.96 2.18 20.70
CA PRO A 55 41.44 1.48 21.88
C PRO A 55 41.78 2.49 23.02
N HIS A 56 41.50 2.17 24.29
CA HIS A 56 42.23 2.64 25.50
C HIS A 56 41.31 2.56 26.73
N SER A 57 41.58 1.60 27.61
CA SER A 57 41.94 1.81 29.03
C SER A 57 42.17 0.46 29.70
#